data_AF-A0A7W0PKL3-F1
#
_entry.id   AF-A0A7W0PKL3-F1
#
_cell.length_a   1.000
_cell.length_b   1.000
_cell.length_c   1.000
_cell.angle_alpha   90.00
_cell.angle_beta   90.00
_cell.angle_gamma   90.00
#
_symmetry.space_group_name_H-M   'P 1'
#
loop_
_entity.id
_entity.type
_entity.pdbx_description
1 polymer ?
#
loop_
_entity_poly.entity_id
_entity_poly.type
_entity_poly.pdbx_seq_one_letter_code
_entity_poly.pdbx_strand_id
1 'polypeptide(L)'
;MVRRVLFATLAVAPIAVALHYLADLPQTAEFVISALALIPLAWVIGEATEHAAEHTGPGIGGFLNATFGNAPELIIALIAVHEG
;
A
#
# COMPACT_ATOMS: atom_id res chain seq x y z
N MET A 1 14.63 2.75 -15.85
CA MET A 1 13.36 2.43 -16.55
C MET A 1 12.33 1.86 -15.58
N VAL A 2 12.68 0.83 -14.80
CA VAL A 2 11.82 0.18 -13.78
C VAL A 2 11.19 1.16 -12.79
N ARG A 3 11.97 2.08 -12.19
CA ARG A 3 11.45 3.08 -11.22
C ARG A 3 10.33 3.94 -11.81
N ARG A 4 10.42 4.34 -13.08
CA ARG A 4 9.37 5.15 -13.75
C ARG A 4 8.08 4.36 -13.94
N VAL A 5 8.19 3.07 -14.24
CA VAL A 5 7.02 2.18 -14.37
C VAL A 5 6.33 2.00 -13.02
N LEU A 6 7.08 1.83 -11.94
CA LEU A 6 6.55 1.74 -10.58
C LEU A 6 5.86 3.03 -10.11
N PHE A 7 6.41 4.20 -10.44
CA PHE A 7 5.71 5.45 -10.15
C PHE A 7 4.46 5.64 -11.00
N ALA A 8 4.44 5.14 -12.24
CA ALA A 8 3.25 5.19 -13.08
C ALA A 8 2.12 4.32 -12.51
N THR A 9 2.45 3.15 -11.94
CA THR A 9 1.43 2.28 -11.32
C THR A 9 0.81 2.88 -10.06
N LEU A 10 1.46 3.83 -9.38
CA LEU A 10 0.82 4.56 -8.27
C LEU A 10 -0.44 5.31 -8.69
N ALA A 11 -0.59 5.66 -9.97
CA ALA A 11 -1.81 6.28 -10.48
C ALA A 11 -3.05 5.39 -10.31
N VAL A 12 -2.88 4.06 -10.17
CA VAL A 12 -3.99 3.13 -9.93
C VAL A 12 -4.70 3.45 -8.62
N ALA A 13 -4.01 3.96 -7.59
CA ALA A 13 -4.63 4.32 -6.31
C ALA A 13 -5.63 5.49 -6.40
N PRO A 14 -5.28 6.69 -6.90
CA PRO A 14 -6.26 7.74 -7.09
C PRO A 14 -7.33 7.38 -8.13
N ILE A 15 -7.02 6.53 -9.12
CA ILE A 15 -8.02 6.00 -10.06
C ILE A 15 -9.03 5.11 -9.32
N ALA A 16 -8.59 4.21 -8.44
CA ALA A 16 -9.48 3.36 -7.64
C ALA A 16 -10.42 4.21 -6.77
N VAL A 17 -9.89 5.23 -6.09
CA VAL A 17 -10.68 6.17 -5.30
C VAL A 17 -11.67 6.95 -6.16
N ALA A 18 -11.23 7.46 -7.32
CA ALA A 18 -12.10 8.18 -8.22
C ALA A 18 -13.23 7.27 -8.75
N LEU A 19 -12.94 6.03 -9.10
CA LEU A 19 -13.92 5.07 -9.58
C LEU A 19 -14.96 4.74 -8.49
N HIS A 20 -14.55 4.58 -7.23
CA HIS A 20 -15.47 4.37 -6.11
C HIS A 20 -16.52 5.50 -5.98
N TYR A 21 -16.13 6.76 -6.22
CA TYR A 21 -17.04 7.91 -6.07
C TYR A 21 -17.77 8.32 -7.36
N LEU A 22 -17.21 8.01 -8.53
CA LEU A 22 -17.70 8.50 -9.81
C LEU A 22 -18.36 7.42 -10.68
N ALA A 23 -18.20 6.14 -10.34
CA ALA A 23 -18.72 5.03 -11.12
C ALA A 23 -19.40 3.97 -10.23
N ASP A 24 -20.57 3.49 -10.66
CA ASP A 24 -21.22 2.32 -10.08
C ASP A 24 -20.61 1.03 -10.66
N LEU A 25 -19.50 0.59 -10.08
CA LEU A 25 -18.84 -0.65 -10.46
C LEU A 25 -19.45 -1.86 -9.75
N PRO A 26 -19.48 -3.05 -10.39
CA PRO A 26 -19.76 -4.29 -9.68
C PRO A 26 -18.73 -4.50 -8.56
N GLN A 27 -19.18 -5.01 -7.41
CA GLN A 27 -18.34 -5.20 -6.21
C GLN A 27 -17.04 -5.96 -6.49
N THR A 28 -17.07 -7.00 -7.33
CA THR A 28 -15.88 -7.75 -7.72
C THR A 28 -14.87 -6.90 -8.48
N ALA A 29 -15.31 -6.01 -9.36
CA ALA A 29 -14.44 -5.14 -10.13
C ALA A 29 -13.79 -4.09 -9.23
N GLU A 30 -14.57 -3.48 -8.34
CA GLU A 30 -14.06 -2.52 -7.35
C GLU A 30 -13.03 -3.16 -6.41
N PHE A 31 -13.28 -4.39 -5.95
CA PHE A 31 -12.34 -5.16 -5.15
C PHE A 31 -11.01 -5.39 -5.89
N VAL A 32 -11.06 -5.84 -7.14
CA VAL A 32 -9.86 -6.12 -7.93
C VAL A 32 -9.06 -4.84 -8.17
N ILE A 33 -9.73 -3.73 -8.51
CA ILE A 33 -9.06 -2.44 -8.76
C ILE A 33 -8.41 -1.92 -7.47
N SER A 34 -9.11 -2.03 -6.33
CA SER A 34 -8.57 -1.65 -5.02
C SER A 34 -7.38 -2.52 -4.61
N ALA A 35 -7.44 -3.82 -4.86
CA ALA A 35 -6.32 -4.73 -4.61
C ALA A 35 -5.11 -4.39 -5.49
N LEU A 36 -5.32 -4.05 -6.77
CA LEU A 36 -4.25 -3.60 -7.67
C LEU A 36 -3.64 -2.26 -7.24
N ALA A 37 -4.44 -1.35 -6.68
CA ALA A 37 -3.96 -0.09 -6.12
C ALA A 37 -3.04 -0.28 -4.91
N LEU A 38 -3.26 -1.32 -4.11
CA LEU A 38 -2.44 -1.61 -2.92
C LEU A 38 -1.02 -2.06 -3.28
N ILE A 39 -0.83 -2.76 -4.40
CA ILE A 39 0.50 -3.29 -4.81
C ILE A 39 1.59 -2.19 -4.86
N PRO A 40 1.43 -1.10 -5.65
CA PRO A 40 2.45 -0.06 -5.71
C PRO A 40 2.55 0.76 -4.42
N LEU A 41 1.46 0.88 -3.64
CA LEU A 41 1.49 1.56 -2.35
C LEU A 41 2.31 0.79 -1.32
N ALA A 42 2.12 -0.53 -1.23
CA ALA A 42 2.90 -1.41 -0.37
C ALA A 42 4.39 -1.34 -0.69
N TRP A 43 4.74 -1.34 -1.97
CA TRP A 43 6.12 -1.16 -2.41
C TRP A 43 6.73 0.18 -1.94
N VAL A 44 6.01 1.30 -2.10
CA VAL A 44 6.50 2.62 -1.63
C VAL A 44 6.68 2.65 -0.12
N ILE A 45 5.75 2.06 0.64
CA ILE A 45 5.85 1.99 2.10
C ILE A 45 7.09 1.19 2.51
N GLY A 46 7.33 0.03 1.89
CA GLY A 46 8.51 -0.79 2.15
C GLY A 46 9.81 -0.04 1.88
N GLU A 47 9.92 0.57 0.69
CA GLU A 47 11.11 1.35 0.30
C GLU A 47 11.36 2.53 1.25
N ALA A 48 10.31 3.26 1.62
CA ALA A 48 10.42 4.39 2.55
C ALA A 48 10.82 3.93 3.95
N THR A 49 10.32 2.78 4.38
CA THR A 49 10.66 2.19 5.68
C THR A 49 12.11 1.75 5.72
N GLU A 50 12.61 1.12 4.66
CA GLU A 50 14.00 0.68 4.56
C GLU A 50 14.95 1.90 4.58
N HIS A 51 14.66 2.92 3.77
CA HIS A 51 15.42 4.18 3.79
C HIS A 51 15.40 4.85 5.17
N ALA A 52 14.27 4.85 5.87
CA ALA A 52 14.18 5.41 7.22
C ALA A 52 14.97 4.57 8.24
N ALA A 53 14.94 3.24 8.11
CA ALA A 53 15.64 2.32 8.99
C ALA A 53 17.16 2.49 8.90
N GLU A 54 17.69 2.70 7.69
CA GLU A 54 19.13 2.95 7.47
C GLU A 54 19.65 4.18 8.23
N HIS A 55 18.80 5.19 8.45
CA HIS A 55 19.18 6.46 9.08
C HIS A 55 18.85 6.56 10.57
N THR A 56 18.24 5.52 11.16
CA THR A 56 17.75 5.55 12.56
C THR A 56 18.50 4.60 13.49
N GLY A 57 19.44 3.81 12.96
CA GLY A 57 20.26 2.87 13.72
C GLY A 57 19.54 1.54 14.00
N PRO A 58 20.27 0.52 14.50
CA PRO A 58 19.79 -0.87 14.48
C PRO A 58 18.49 -1.13 15.25
N GLY A 59 18.33 -0.52 16.44
CA GLY A 59 17.15 -0.73 17.28
C GLY A 59 15.88 -0.11 16.71
N ILE A 60 15.94 1.19 16.38
CA ILE A 60 14.79 1.93 15.82
C ILE A 60 14.50 1.45 14.40
N GLY A 61 15.52 1.23 13.58
CA GLY A 61 15.37 0.72 12.22
C GLY A 61 14.72 -0.66 12.19
N GLY A 62 15.10 -1.57 13.09
CA GLY A 62 14.45 -2.87 13.23
C GLY A 62 12.97 -2.75 13.62
N PHE A 63 12.64 -1.84 14.55
CA PHE A 63 11.25 -1.56 14.93
C PHE A 63 10.43 -0.97 13.77
N LEU A 64 10.99 -0.02 13.02
CA LEU A 64 10.33 0.58 11.85
C LEU A 64 10.07 -0.47 10.78
N ASN A 65 11.03 -1.34 10.49
CA ASN A 65 10.87 -2.39 9.48
C ASN A 65 9.83 -3.44 9.91
N ALA A 66 9.86 -3.87 11.17
CA ALA A 66 8.86 -4.81 11.70
C ALA A 66 7.42 -4.25 11.63
N THR A 67 7.24 -2.94 11.84
CA THR A 67 5.94 -2.27 11.84
C THR A 67 5.52 -1.81 10.44
N PHE A 68 6.22 -0.82 9.89
CA PHE A 68 5.87 -0.21 8.61
C PHE A 68 6.19 -1.09 7.40
N GLY A 69 7.21 -1.95 7.50
CA GLY A 69 7.52 -2.92 6.43
C GLY A 69 6.40 -3.94 6.22
N ASN A 70 5.58 -4.20 7.24
CA ASN A 70 4.38 -5.05 7.18
C ASN A 70 3.08 -4.24 7.34
N ALA A 71 3.12 -2.91 7.22
CA ALA A 71 1.93 -2.08 7.42
C ALA A 71 0.77 -2.44 6.48
N PRO A 72 0.98 -2.74 5.18
CA PRO A 72 -0.11 -3.12 4.29
C PRO A 72 -0.91 -4.32 4.82
N GLU A 73 -0.22 -5.38 5.25
CA GLU A 73 -0.82 -6.60 5.79
C GLU A 73 -1.55 -6.33 7.10
N LEU A 74 -0.92 -5.56 8.00
CA LEU A 74 -1.51 -5.21 9.30
C LEU A 74 -2.76 -4.36 9.15
N ILE A 75 -2.78 -3.40 8.22
CA ILE A 75 -3.94 -2.56 7.93
C ILE A 75 -5.10 -3.42 7.41
N ILE A 76 -4.84 -4.30 6.44
CA ILE A 76 -5.86 -5.20 5.87
C ILE A 76 -6.41 -6.12 6.97
N ALA A 77 -5.54 -6.75 7.75
CA ALA A 77 -5.94 -7.66 8.81
C ALA A 77 -6.80 -6.95 9.87
N LEU A 78 -6.42 -5.73 10.26
CA LEU A 78 -7.16 -4.96 11.25
C LEU A 78 -8.56 -4.56 10.74
N ILE A 79 -8.68 -4.09 9.49
CA ILE A 79 -9.98 -3.77 8.89
C ILE A 79 -10.84 -5.03 8.78
N ALA A 80 -10.26 -6.14 8.30
CA ALA A 80 -10.98 -7.40 8.16
C ALA A 80 -11.49 -7.95 9.52
N VAL A 81 -10.71 -7.82 10.59
CA VAL A 81 -11.13 -8.20 11.95
C VAL A 81 -12.17 -7.23 12.51
N HIS A 82 -12.14 -5.96 12.14
CA HIS A 82 -13.12 -4.97 12.59
C HIS A 82 -14.48 -5.14 11.90
N GLU A 83 -14.49 -5.54 10.62
CA GLU A 83 -15.71 -5.75 9.83
C GLU A 83 -16.28 -7.18 9.90
N GLY A 84 -15.51 -8.14 10.42
CA GLY A 84 -15.90 -9.55 10.59
C GLY A 84 -16.41 -9.87 11.99
#